data_AF-A0A1J5HQP7-F1
#
_entry.id   AF-A0A1J5HQP7-F1
#
_cell.length_a   1.000
_cell.length_b   1.000
_cell.length_c   1.000
_cell.angle_alpha   90.00
_cell.angle_beta   90.00
_cell.angle_gamma   90.00
#
_symmetry.space_group_name_H-M   'P 1'
#
loop_
_entity.id
_entity.type
_entity.pdbx_description
1 polymer ?
#
loop_
_entity_poly.entity_id
_entity_poly.type
_entity_poly.pdbx_seq_one_letter_code
_entity_poly.pdbx_strand_id
1 'polypeptide(L)'
;MDWQTHKKQLLNNPKFKKALTESSIEFQIVKSAIEARLKSGLTQSQLAKKMKTKQSVISRLENVKTIPSISFLKKLALATNSKLTVAFQ
;
A
#
# COMPACT_ATOMS: atom_id res chain seq x y z
N MET A 1 29.62 -0.66 -19.90
CA MET A 1 28.66 0.22 -19.17
C MET A 1 28.64 -0.23 -17.73
N ASP A 2 28.83 0.69 -16.79
CA ASP A 2 28.75 0.39 -15.35
C ASP A 2 27.28 0.15 -14.93
N TRP A 3 27.08 -0.76 -13.98
CA TRP A 3 25.76 -1.13 -13.45
C TRP A 3 25.02 0.08 -12.89
N GLN A 4 25.73 1.03 -12.26
CA GLN A 4 25.10 2.23 -11.71
C GLN A 4 24.49 3.11 -12.80
N THR A 5 25.16 3.22 -13.94
CA THR A 5 24.71 4.00 -15.10
C THR A 5 23.50 3.35 -15.76
N HIS A 6 23.52 2.02 -15.92
CA HIS A 6 22.41 1.27 -16.49
C HIS A 6 21.15 1.30 -15.59
N LYS A 7 21.34 1.18 -14.27
CA LYS A 7 20.26 1.28 -13.28
C LYS A 7 19.57 2.65 -13.30
N LYS A 8 20.32 3.75 -13.41
CA LYS A 8 19.75 5.11 -13.53
C LYS A 8 18.86 5.26 -14.77
N GLN A 9 19.28 4.72 -15.90
CA GLN A 9 18.49 4.76 -17.15
C GLN A 9 17.20 3.96 -17.03
N LEU A 10 17.27 2.77 -16.41
CA LEU A 10 16.09 1.94 -16.16
C LEU A 10 15.09 2.62 -15.21
N LEU A 11 15.56 3.30 -14.16
CA LEU A 11 14.71 4.07 -13.23
C LEU A 11 14.01 5.27 -13.89
N ASN A 12 14.54 5.78 -15.00
CA ASN A 12 13.91 6.84 -15.79
C ASN A 12 12.84 6.31 -16.76
N ASN A 13 12.79 4.99 -17.00
CA ASN A 13 11.72 4.39 -17.79
C ASN A 13 10.47 4.21 -16.91
N PRO A 14 9.35 4.90 -17.21
CA PRO A 14 8.15 4.84 -16.39
C PRO A 14 7.53 3.43 -16.31
N LYS A 15 7.68 2.61 -17.37
CA LYS A 15 7.22 1.21 -17.35
C LYS A 15 8.07 0.36 -16.41
N PHE A 16 9.40 0.54 -16.44
CA PHE A 16 10.31 -0.20 -15.56
C PHE A 16 10.13 0.23 -14.10
N LYS A 17 10.00 1.54 -13.84
CA LYS A 17 9.72 2.07 -12.49
C LYS A 17 8.38 1.55 -11.96
N LYS A 18 7.35 1.50 -12.81
CA LYS A 18 6.04 0.94 -12.46
C LYS A 18 6.13 -0.56 -12.16
N ALA A 19 6.75 -1.35 -13.03
CA ALA A 19 6.95 -2.78 -12.81
C ALA A 19 7.78 -3.09 -11.55
N LEU A 20 8.85 -2.32 -11.31
CA LEU A 20 9.67 -2.42 -10.10
C LEU A 20 8.86 -2.07 -8.85
N THR A 21 8.05 -1.01 -8.91
CA THR A 21 7.16 -0.60 -7.81
C THR A 21 6.09 -1.65 -7.57
N GLU A 22 5.48 -2.21 -8.62
CA GLU A 22 4.44 -3.25 -8.54
C GLU A 22 4.96 -4.56 -7.96
N SER A 23 6.25 -4.85 -8.12
CA SER A 23 6.91 -6.02 -7.52
C SER A 23 7.24 -5.86 -6.03
N SER A 24 7.18 -4.63 -5.50
CA SER A 24 7.60 -4.35 -4.13
C SER A 24 6.57 -4.84 -3.10
N ILE A 25 7.06 -5.28 -1.93
CA ILE A 25 6.20 -5.72 -0.82
C ILE A 25 5.29 -4.58 -0.36
N GLU A 26 5.79 -3.34 -0.36
CA GLU A 26 5.03 -2.14 -0.01
C GLU A 26 3.83 -1.95 -0.94
N PHE A 27 4.02 -2.14 -2.25
CA PHE A 27 2.93 -2.05 -3.21
C PHE A 27 1.90 -3.15 -2.99
N GLN A 28 2.34 -4.39 -2.73
CA GLN A 28 1.43 -5.50 -2.43
C GLN A 28 0.59 -5.24 -1.17
N ILE A 29 1.20 -4.69 -0.12
CA ILE A 29 0.51 -4.30 1.12
C ILE A 29 -0.53 -3.21 0.83
N VAL A 30 -0.15 -2.15 0.12
CA VAL A 30 -1.05 -1.03 -0.20
C VAL A 30 -2.20 -1.49 -1.09
N LYS A 31 -1.91 -2.28 -2.13
CA LYS A 31 -2.93 -2.86 -3.01
C LYS A 31 -3.94 -3.67 -2.22
N SER A 32 -3.46 -4.56 -1.34
CA SER A 32 -4.33 -5.38 -0.48
C SER A 32 -5.20 -4.52 0.45
N ALA A 33 -4.65 -3.44 1.00
CA ALA A 33 -5.39 -2.51 1.85
C ALA A 33 -6.48 -1.73 1.09
N ILE A 34 -6.19 -1.28 -0.14
CA ILE A 34 -7.17 -0.62 -1.02
C ILE A 34 -8.29 -1.58 -1.37
N GLU A 35 -7.96 -2.81 -1.75
CA GLU A 35 -8.96 -3.84 -2.08
C GLU A 35 -9.86 -4.17 -0.88
N ALA A 36 -9.29 -4.32 0.32
CA ALA A 36 -10.08 -4.53 1.54
C ALA A 36 -11.04 -3.37 1.80
N ARG A 37 -10.59 -2.12 1.63
CA ARG A 37 -11.44 -0.93 1.77
C ARG A 37 -12.58 -0.94 0.75
N LEU A 38 -12.28 -1.17 -0.52
CA LEU A 38 -13.28 -1.19 -1.59
C LEU A 38 -14.31 -2.30 -1.39
N LYS A 39 -13.88 -3.52 -1.03
CA LYS A 39 -14.78 -4.65 -0.72
C LYS A 39 -15.70 -4.36 0.46
N SER A 40 -15.24 -3.56 1.43
CA SER A 40 -16.08 -3.10 2.55
C SER A 40 -17.02 -1.94 2.22
N GLY A 41 -17.02 -1.43 0.98
CA GLY A 41 -17.88 -0.32 0.55
C GLY A 41 -17.52 1.04 1.16
N LEU A 42 -16.30 1.19 1.71
CA LEU A 42 -15.90 2.39 2.43
C LEU A 42 -15.15 3.38 1.53
N THR A 43 -15.51 4.65 1.62
CA THR A 43 -14.65 5.76 1.19
C THR A 43 -13.44 5.91 2.11
N GLN A 44 -12.39 6.60 1.66
CA GLN A 44 -11.22 6.89 2.51
C GLN A 44 -11.60 7.64 3.80
N SER A 45 -12.57 8.57 3.72
CA SER A 45 -13.05 9.33 4.88
C SER A 45 -13.81 8.44 5.87
N GLN A 46 -14.66 7.54 5.38
CA GLN A 46 -15.38 6.59 6.23
C GLN A 46 -14.43 5.59 6.90
N LEU A 47 -13.45 5.06 6.17
CA LEU A 47 -12.41 4.19 6.75
C LEU A 47 -11.62 4.95 7.84
N ALA A 48 -11.22 6.19 7.57
CA ALA A 48 -10.51 7.01 8.53
C ALA A 48 -11.31 7.21 9.82
N LYS A 49 -12.61 7.51 9.72
CA LYS A 49 -13.52 7.61 10.87
C LYS A 49 -13.58 6.30 11.66
N LYS A 50 -13.75 5.15 10.97
CA LYS A 50 -13.82 3.83 11.62
C LYS A 50 -12.52 3.44 12.32
N MET A 51 -11.38 3.85 11.76
CA MET A 51 -10.04 3.63 12.34
C MET A 51 -9.63 4.69 13.36
N LYS A 52 -10.47 5.71 13.64
CA LYS A 52 -10.16 6.86 14.49
C LYS A 52 -8.85 7.56 14.07
N THR A 53 -8.72 7.83 12.77
CA THR A 53 -7.56 8.52 12.17
C THR A 53 -8.01 9.59 11.18
N LYS A 54 -7.06 10.32 10.57
CA LYS A 54 -7.34 11.37 9.57
C LYS A 54 -7.42 10.75 8.16
N GLN A 55 -8.28 11.30 7.30
CA GLN A 55 -8.36 10.86 5.89
C GLN A 55 -7.03 11.04 5.13
N SER A 56 -6.23 12.04 5.50
CA SER A 56 -4.87 12.21 4.97
C SER A 56 -3.92 11.06 5.31
N VAL A 57 -4.13 10.33 6.43
CA VAL A 57 -3.35 9.13 6.77
C VAL A 57 -3.70 7.99 5.83
N ILE A 58 -5.00 7.78 5.55
CA ILE A 58 -5.45 6.78 4.57
C ILE A 58 -4.96 7.13 3.17
N SER A 59 -5.03 8.40 2.77
CA SER A 59 -4.50 8.85 1.49
C SER A 59 -2.99 8.58 1.35
N ARG A 60 -2.18 8.83 2.39
CA ARG A 60 -0.73 8.53 2.35
C ARG A 60 -0.44 7.04 2.21
N LEU A 61 -1.20 6.20 2.91
CA LEU A 61 -1.14 4.74 2.77
C LEU A 61 -1.40 4.35 1.31
N GLU A 62 -2.51 4.81 0.72
CA GLU A 62 -2.94 4.40 -0.63
C GLU A 62 -2.03 4.92 -1.76
N ASN A 63 -1.21 5.93 -1.46
CA ASN A 63 -0.23 6.48 -2.40
C ASN A 63 1.20 5.93 -2.20
N VAL A 64 1.37 4.83 -1.45
CA VAL A 64 2.68 4.19 -1.18
C VAL A 64 3.71 5.19 -0.61
N LYS A 65 3.25 6.21 0.12
CA LYS A 65 4.15 7.22 0.71
C LYS A 65 4.77 6.76 2.02
N THR A 66 4.16 5.77 2.67
CA THR A 66 4.56 5.28 4.00
C THR A 66 4.27 3.81 4.12
N ILE A 67 5.24 3.04 4.63
CA ILE A 67 5.05 1.65 5.00
C ILE A 67 4.22 1.61 6.29
N PRO A 68 3.01 1.02 6.30
CA PRO A 68 2.22 0.93 7.52
C PRO A 68 2.84 -0.07 8.49
N SER A 69 2.67 0.18 9.79
CA SER A 69 2.98 -0.82 10.81
C SER A 69 2.00 -2.00 10.76
N ILE A 70 2.42 -3.15 11.27
CA ILE A 70 1.53 -4.31 11.45
C ILE A 70 0.33 -3.94 12.33
N SER A 71 0.52 -3.10 13.35
CA SER A 71 -0.57 -2.62 14.22
C SER A 71 -1.61 -1.79 13.45
N PHE A 72 -1.18 -1.00 12.48
CA PHE A 72 -2.06 -0.26 11.59
C PHE A 72 -2.85 -1.22 10.68
N LEU A 73 -2.18 -2.21 10.09
CA LEU A 73 -2.81 -3.22 9.23
C LEU A 73 -3.86 -4.04 9.99
N LYS A 74 -3.61 -4.40 11.26
CA LYS A 74 -4.59 -5.06 12.12
C LYS A 74 -5.86 -4.19 12.32
N LYS A 75 -5.70 -2.90 12.60
CA LYS A 75 -6.83 -1.97 12.74
C LYS A 75 -7.61 -1.81 11.43
N LEU A 76 -6.91 -1.76 10.30
CA LEU A 76 -7.53 -1.68 8.98
C LEU A 76 -8.35 -2.94 8.69
N ALA A 77 -7.81 -4.13 8.99
CA ALA A 77 -8.51 -5.40 8.82
C ALA A 77 -9.82 -5.41 9.64
N LEU A 78 -9.78 -5.01 10.92
CA LEU A 78 -10.98 -4.86 11.75
C LEU A 78 -11.97 -3.82 11.19
N ALA A 79 -11.46 -2.69 10.70
CA ALA A 79 -12.30 -1.64 10.12
C ALA A 79 -12.97 -2.06 8.80
N THR A 80 -12.37 -2.98 8.05
CA THR A 80 -12.87 -3.47 6.76
C THR A 80 -13.53 -4.84 6.85
N ASN A 81 -13.71 -5.38 8.06
CA ASN A 81 -14.20 -6.74 8.30
C ASN A 81 -13.40 -7.81 7.52
N SER A 82 -12.09 -7.60 7.42
CA SER A 82 -11.13 -8.47 6.73
C SER A 82 -10.24 -9.20 7.76
N LYS A 83 -9.57 -10.26 7.33
CA LYS A 83 -8.57 -10.97 8.12
C LYS A 83 -7.16 -10.62 7.64
N LEU A 84 -6.27 -10.23 8.56
CA LEU A 84 -4.86 -10.06 8.26
C LEU A 84 -4.15 -11.42 8.37
N THR A 85 -3.49 -11.84 7.29
CA THR A 85 -2.67 -13.07 7.24
C THR A 85 -1.26 -12.70 6.76
N VAL A 86 -0.24 -13.29 7.40
CA VAL A 86 1.18 -13.19 6.97
C VAL A 86 1.68 -14.60 6.75
N ALA A 87 2.31 -14.85 5.61
CA ALA A 87 2.89 -16.14 5.27
C ALA A 87 4.25 -15.92 4.58
N PHE A 88 5.18 -16.84 4.81
CA PHE A 88 6.43 -16.93 4.07
C PHE A 88 6.24 -17.95 2.95
N GLN A 89 6.78 -17.66 1.77
CA GLN A 89 6.73 -18.51 0.58
C GLN A 89 8.15 -18.80 0.11
#